data_AF-A0A6G3Z648-F1
#
_entry.id   AF-A0A6G3Z648-F1
#
_cell.length_a   1.000
_cell.length_b   1.000
_cell.length_c   1.000
_cell.angle_alpha   90.00
_cell.angle_beta   90.00
_cell.angle_gamma   90.00
#
_symmetry.space_group_name_H-M   'P 1'
#
loop_
_entity.id
_entity.type
_entity.pdbx_description
1 polymer ?
#
loop_
_entity_poly.entity_id
_entity_poly.type
_entity_poly.pdbx_seq_one_letter_code
_entity_poly.pdbx_strand_id
1 'polypeptide(L)'
;MPTVKLSSAGKLATTHQLWKLLQGMQEKNQLKGHRSQVWSVSFSPDGQTLASASDNGTVILYDLKPEHLLVRSCNWLRDHLKYNRDVTPEERALCDDIPTALLH
;
A
#
# COMPACT_ATOMS: atom_id res chain seq x y z
N MET A 1 -8.88 8.44 16.99
CA MET A 1 -8.65 7.11 16.39
C MET A 1 -9.99 6.62 15.85
N PRO A 2 -10.25 6.61 14.52
CA PRO A 2 -11.52 6.09 14.05
C PRO A 2 -11.43 4.57 13.92
N THR A 3 -12.29 3.88 14.64
CA THR A 3 -12.51 2.43 14.52
C THR A 3 -13.57 2.20 13.46
N VAL A 4 -13.23 1.47 12.39
CA VAL A 4 -14.20 1.10 11.34
C VAL A 4 -14.94 -0.18 11.77
N LYS A 5 -16.27 -0.10 11.94
CA LYS A 5 -17.14 -1.27 12.07
C LYS A 5 -17.70 -1.63 10.69
N LEU A 6 -17.44 -2.85 10.23
CA LEU A 6 -18.05 -3.41 9.03
C LEU A 6 -19.32 -4.18 9.40
N SER A 7 -20.48 -3.69 8.95
CA SER A 7 -21.76 -4.39 9.08
C SER A 7 -21.89 -5.50 8.03
N SER A 8 -22.56 -6.58 8.43
CA SER A 8 -22.62 -7.86 7.74
C SER A 8 -23.79 -7.94 6.74
N ALA A 9 -23.50 -7.85 5.44
CA ALA A 9 -24.28 -8.51 4.39
C ALA A 9 -23.44 -8.52 3.09
N GLY A 10 -22.90 -9.69 2.71
CA GLY A 10 -22.09 -9.87 1.49
C GLY A 10 -20.65 -10.39 1.69
N LYS A 11 -20.30 -10.84 2.90
CA LYS A 11 -18.93 -10.98 3.43
C LYS A 11 -18.06 -12.13 2.87
N LEU A 12 -18.58 -13.05 2.05
CA LEU A 12 -17.87 -14.32 1.76
C LEU A 12 -17.06 -14.32 0.44
N ALA A 13 -17.55 -13.66 -0.61
CA ALA A 13 -16.87 -13.64 -1.91
C ALA A 13 -15.76 -12.58 -1.97
N THR A 14 -16.00 -11.41 -1.36
CA THR A 14 -15.06 -10.29 -1.27
C THR A 14 -13.84 -10.62 -0.41
N THR A 15 -13.98 -11.44 0.64
CA THR A 15 -12.87 -11.83 1.52
C THR A 15 -11.87 -12.76 0.85
N HIS A 16 -12.33 -13.77 0.10
CA HIS A 16 -11.44 -14.67 -0.64
C HIS A 16 -10.70 -13.96 -1.77
N GLN A 17 -11.39 -13.06 -2.48
CA GLN A 17 -10.80 -12.28 -3.56
C GLN A 17 -9.76 -11.28 -3.01
N LEU A 18 -10.05 -10.65 -1.88
CA LEU A 18 -9.11 -9.78 -1.16
C LEU A 18 -7.89 -10.57 -0.68
N TRP A 19 -8.07 -11.76 -0.10
CA TRP A 19 -6.97 -12.61 0.35
C TRP A 19 -6.07 -13.03 -0.82
N LYS A 20 -6.64 -13.30 -1.99
CA LYS A 20 -5.89 -13.67 -3.20
C LYS A 20 -5.11 -12.48 -3.79
N LEU A 21 -5.66 -11.26 -3.73
CA LEU A 21 -4.94 -10.03 -4.06
C LEU A 21 -3.80 -9.76 -3.08
N LEU A 22 -4.02 -10.01 -1.79
CA LEU A 22 -3.00 -9.88 -0.74
C LEU A 22 -1.92 -10.97 -0.80
N GLN A 23 -2.23 -12.21 -1.20
CA GLN A 23 -1.23 -13.28 -1.41
C GLN A 23 -0.24 -12.93 -2.53
N GLY A 24 -0.69 -12.19 -3.56
CA GLY A 24 0.16 -11.67 -4.63
C GLY A 24 1.05 -10.52 -4.18
N MET A 25 0.68 -9.83 -3.09
CA MET A 25 1.58 -8.95 -2.35
C MET A 25 2.56 -9.81 -1.56
N GLN A 26 3.49 -10.43 -2.26
CA GLN A 26 4.72 -10.90 -1.65
C GLN A 26 5.27 -9.72 -0.84
N GLU A 27 5.43 -9.87 0.48
CA GLU A 27 6.04 -8.88 1.37
C GLU A 27 7.51 -8.64 0.96
N LYS A 28 7.70 -7.97 -0.18
CA LYS A 28 9.01 -7.53 -0.65
C LYS A 28 9.46 -6.25 0.04
N ASN A 29 8.54 -5.57 0.73
CA ASN A 29 8.81 -4.39 1.53
C ASN A 29 9.08 -4.79 2.99
N GLN A 30 10.03 -5.70 3.20
CA GLN A 30 10.62 -5.83 4.52
C GLN A 30 11.30 -4.50 4.82
N LEU A 31 11.03 -3.91 5.99
CA LEU A 31 11.84 -2.82 6.55
C LEU A 31 13.22 -3.39 6.87
N LYS A 32 14.03 -3.56 5.82
CA LYS A 32 15.32 -4.23 5.87
C LYS A 32 16.28 -3.41 6.73
N GLY A 33 17.01 -4.11 7.59
CA GLY A 33 18.04 -3.52 8.45
C GLY A 33 17.73 -3.67 9.93
N HIS A 34 16.45 -3.77 10.32
CA HIS A 34 16.12 -4.15 11.69
C HIS A 34 16.43 -5.62 11.96
N ARG A 35 17.01 -5.89 13.12
CA ARG A 35 17.40 -7.24 13.57
C ARG A 35 16.43 -7.84 14.60
N SER A 36 15.39 -7.10 14.95
CA SER A 36 14.31 -7.51 15.85
C SER A 36 12.99 -6.91 15.39
N GLN A 37 11.92 -7.14 16.14
CA GLN A 37 10.58 -6.64 15.86
C GLN A 37 10.57 -5.12 15.70
N VAL A 38 9.79 -4.63 14.75
CA VAL A 38 9.51 -3.21 14.55
C VAL A 38 8.26 -2.88 15.34
N TRP A 39 8.35 -1.91 16.25
CA TRP A 39 7.26 -1.53 17.14
C TRP A 39 6.51 -0.29 16.66
N SER A 40 7.16 0.56 15.88
CA SER A 40 6.59 1.82 15.43
C SER A 40 7.10 2.20 14.05
N VAL A 41 6.22 2.83 13.28
CA VAL A 41 6.50 3.42 11.97
C VAL A 41 5.83 4.79 11.89
N SER A 42 6.52 5.77 11.30
CA SER A 42 5.98 7.13 11.14
C SER A 42 6.49 7.77 9.85
N PHE A 43 5.61 8.42 9.12
CA PHE A 43 5.98 9.22 7.95
C PHE A 43 6.30 10.65 8.35
N SER A 44 7.27 11.25 7.69
CA SER A 44 7.44 12.70 7.71
C SER A 44 6.18 13.39 7.15
N PRO A 45 5.86 14.62 7.60
CA PRO A 45 4.70 15.35 7.11
C PRO A 45 4.69 15.58 5.59
N ASP A 46 5.86 15.64 4.96
CA ASP A 46 6.03 15.79 3.52
C ASP A 46 5.97 14.46 2.75
N GLY A 47 5.89 13.31 3.45
CA GLY A 47 5.82 11.98 2.86
C GLY A 47 7.12 11.49 2.19
N GLN A 48 8.22 12.24 2.29
CA GLN A 48 9.50 11.88 1.68
C GLN A 48 10.34 10.94 2.55
N THR A 49 10.00 10.77 3.82
CA THR A 49 10.77 9.93 4.75
C THR A 49 9.86 9.05 5.57
N LEU A 50 10.24 7.78 5.70
CA LEU A 50 9.66 6.85 6.68
C LEU A 50 10.69 6.61 7.78
N ALA A 51 10.28 6.73 9.03
CA ALA A 51 11.04 6.26 10.18
C ALA A 51 10.44 4.95 10.70
N SER A 52 11.28 3.98 11.04
CA SER A 52 10.87 2.79 11.78
C SER A 52 11.76 2.55 12.99
N ALA A 53 11.15 2.15 14.11
CA ALA A 53 11.82 1.89 15.38
C ALA A 53 11.66 0.41 15.78
N SER A 54 12.75 -0.20 16.24
CA SER A 54 12.80 -1.63 16.57
C SER A 54 13.28 -1.88 17.99
N ASP A 55 12.88 -3.04 18.52
CA ASP A 55 13.29 -3.58 19.81
C ASP A 55 14.81 -3.73 19.97
N ASN A 56 15.54 -3.82 18.86
CA ASN A 56 17.00 -3.88 18.88
C ASN A 56 17.67 -2.52 19.19
N GLY A 57 16.90 -1.51 19.60
CA GLY A 57 17.36 -0.17 19.94
C GLY A 57 17.73 0.70 18.73
N THR A 58 17.32 0.32 17.52
CA THR A 58 17.62 1.09 16.30
C THR A 58 16.40 1.80 15.73
N VAL A 59 16.65 2.99 15.17
CA VAL A 59 15.72 3.70 14.28
C VAL A 59 16.35 3.74 12.90
N ILE A 60 15.58 3.35 11.87
CA ILE A 60 16.01 3.42 10.47
C ILE A 60 15.14 4.46 9.76
N LEU A 61 15.79 5.34 9.00
CA LEU A 61 15.14 6.27 8.09
C LEU A 61 15.24 5.73 6.66
N TYR A 62 14.11 5.73 5.97
CA TYR A 62 14.02 5.37 4.57
C TYR A 62 13.66 6.62 3.78
N ASP A 63 14.52 6.96 2.83
CA ASP A 63 14.21 7.94 1.80
C ASP A 63 13.16 7.34 0.86
N LEU A 64 12.01 7.99 0.78
CA LEU A 64 10.91 7.61 -0.07
C LEU A 64 10.94 8.45 -1.33
N LYS A 65 10.60 7.80 -2.43
CA LYS A 65 10.30 8.44 -3.72
C LYS A 65 8.80 8.32 -3.97
N PRO A 66 7.96 9.27 -3.48
CA PRO A 66 6.51 9.18 -3.59
C PRO A 66 6.04 8.93 -5.02
N GLU A 67 6.72 9.51 -6.00
CA GLU A 67 6.47 9.32 -7.41
C GLU A 67 6.68 7.86 -7.86
N HIS A 68 7.73 7.18 -7.36
CA HIS A 68 7.92 5.76 -7.62
C HIS A 68 6.86 4.90 -6.91
N LEU A 69 6.44 5.28 -5.71
CA LEU A 69 5.40 4.57 -4.95
C LEU A 69 4.03 4.69 -5.64
N LEU A 70 3.70 5.86 -6.18
CA LEU A 70 2.47 6.09 -6.95
C LEU A 70 2.45 5.24 -8.21
N VAL A 71 3.53 5.24 -9.02
CA VAL A 71 3.62 4.40 -10.21
C VAL A 71 3.48 2.91 -9.87
N ARG A 72 4.18 2.44 -8.83
CA ARG A 72 4.09 1.04 -8.41
C ARG A 72 2.69 0.68 -7.94
N SER A 73 2.05 1.54 -7.17
CA SER A 73 0.68 1.31 -6.65
C SER A 73 -0.32 1.28 -7.79
N CYS A 74 -0.23 2.23 -8.72
CA CYS A 74 -1.10 2.27 -9.90
C CYS A 74 -0.92 1.06 -10.80
N ASN A 75 0.32 0.61 -11.06
CA ASN A 75 0.59 -0.59 -11.86
C ASN A 75 -0.11 -1.85 -11.33
N TRP A 76 -0.32 -1.97 -10.02
CA TRP A 76 -1.11 -3.06 -9.43
C TRP A 76 -2.61 -2.80 -9.47
N LEU A 77 -3.03 -1.57 -9.22
CA LEU A 77 -4.44 -1.22 -9.07
C LEU A 77 -5.21 -1.17 -10.39
N ARG A 78 -4.54 -0.97 -11.54
CA ARG A 78 -5.22 -0.78 -12.83
C ARG A 78 -6.25 -1.86 -13.16
N ASP A 79 -5.90 -3.13 -13.00
CA ASP A 79 -6.83 -4.23 -13.28
C ASP A 79 -8.01 -4.21 -12.31
N HIS A 80 -7.76 -3.95 -11.03
CA HIS A 80 -8.82 -3.82 -10.04
C HIS A 80 -9.79 -2.68 -10.38
N LEU A 81 -9.27 -1.48 -10.66
CA LEU A 81 -10.07 -0.31 -11.02
C LEU A 81 -10.88 -0.55 -12.30
N LYS A 82 -10.29 -1.23 -13.29
CA LYS A 82 -10.95 -1.51 -14.58
C LYS A 82 -12.09 -2.52 -14.47
N TYR A 83 -11.91 -3.59 -13.69
CA TYR A 83 -12.84 -4.72 -13.68
C TYR A 83 -13.83 -4.72 -12.51
N ASN A 84 -13.57 -3.96 -11.44
CA ASN A 84 -14.48 -3.90 -10.32
C ASN A 84 -15.73 -3.08 -10.66
N ARG A 85 -16.91 -3.66 -10.40
CA ARG A 85 -18.21 -3.03 -10.63
C ARG A 85 -18.58 -1.99 -9.57
N ASP A 86 -18.00 -2.13 -8.37
CA ASP A 86 -18.27 -1.27 -7.20
C ASP A 86 -17.33 -0.05 -7.12
N VAL A 87 -16.76 0.36 -8.26
CA VAL A 87 -15.83 1.51 -8.39
C VAL A 87 -16.52 2.60 -9.21
N THR A 88 -16.45 3.85 -8.74
CA THR A 88 -17.06 4.98 -9.44
C THR A 88 -16.29 5.36 -10.71
N PRO A 89 -16.89 6.11 -11.65
CA PRO A 89 -16.16 6.60 -12.82
C PRO A 89 -14.91 7.42 -12.47
N GLU A 90 -14.96 8.20 -11.40
CA GLU A 90 -13.83 9.02 -10.92
C GLU A 90 -12.72 8.14 -10.35
N GLU A 91 -13.07 7.12 -9.57
CA GLU A 91 -12.10 6.17 -9.03
C GLU A 91 -11.42 5.35 -10.14
N ARG A 92 -12.14 5.07 -11.24
CA ARG A 92 -11.53 4.41 -12.42
C ARG A 92 -10.41 5.24 -13.05
N ALA A 93 -10.49 6.56 -12.94
CA ALA A 93 -9.51 7.49 -13.52
C ALA A 93 -8.32 7.80 -12.59
N LEU A 94 -8.29 7.28 -11.35
CA LEU A 94 -7.24 7.58 -10.35
C LEU A 94 -5.80 7.40 -10.83
N CYS A 95 -5.58 6.52 -11.81
CA CYS A 95 -4.26 6.16 -12.32
C CYS A 95 -4.05 6.53 -13.79
N ASP A 96 -4.93 7.34 -14.39
CA ASP A 96 -4.86 7.68 -15.81
C ASP A 96 -3.67 8.61 -16.11
N ASP A 97 -3.42 9.59 -15.24
CA ASP A 97 -2.31 10.55 -15.37
C ASP A 97 -0.98 10.02 -14.80
N ILE A 98 -0.97 8.80 -14.25
CA ILE A 98 0.23 8.19 -13.66
C ILE A 98 0.91 7.31 -14.72
N PRO A 99 2.17 7.54 -15.10
CA PRO A 99 2.85 6.71 -16.09
C PRO A 99 2.96 5.23 -15.66
N THR A 100 2.78 4.30 -16.59
CA THR A 100 2.94 2.85 -16.36
C THR A 100 4.40 2.42 -16.16
N ALA A 101 5.31 3.20 -16.73
CA ALA A 101 6.74 2.97 -16.71
C ALA A 101 7.42 4.19 -16.09
N LEU A 102 8.24 3.96 -15.08
CA LEU A 102 9.31 4.90 -14.75
C LEU A 102 10.32 4.76 -15.90
N LEU A 103 10.51 5.82 -16.68
CA LEU A 103 11.63 5.88 -17.62
C LEU A 103 12.91 5.66 -16.79
N HIS A 104 13.60 4.57 -17.13
CA HIS A 104 14.91 4.06 -16.68
C HIS A 104 15.57 4.67 -15.44
#